data_AF-A0A850I632-F1
#
_entry.id   AF-A0A850I632-F1
#
_cell.length_a   1.000
_cell.length_b   1.000
_cell.length_c   1.000
_cell.angle_alpha   90.00
_cell.angle_beta   90.00
_cell.angle_gamma   90.00
#
_symmetry.space_group_name_H-M   'P 1'
#
loop_
_entity.id
_entity.type
_entity.pdbx_description
1 polymer ?
#
loop_
_entity_poly.entity_id
_entity_poly.type
_entity_poly.pdbx_seq_one_letter_code
_entity_poly.pdbx_strand_id
1 'polypeptide(L)' 'MDAFERFWQWANKPLESQLTIPAELHRAVMEFAPEDRRDRAAVNQAAARVLDSKR' A
#
# COMPACT_ATOMS: atom_id res chain seq x y z
N MET A 1 2.29 -2.88 12.26
CA MET A 1 2.62 -2.30 10.95
C MET A 1 1.36 -2.15 10.14
N ASP A 2 1.04 -0.93 9.72
CA ASP A 2 -0.14 -0.65 8.89
C ASP A 2 0.15 -0.76 7.39
N ALA A 3 -0.88 -0.52 6.57
CA ALA A 3 -0.80 -0.68 5.12
C ALA A 3 0.13 0.35 4.48
N PHE A 4 0.15 1.58 5.02
CA PHE A 4 1.07 2.62 4.58
C PHE A 4 2.52 2.23 4.85
N GLU A 5 2.83 1.81 6.07
CA GLU A 5 4.19 1.38 6.44
C GLU A 5 4.67 0.20 5.58
N ARG A 6 3.79 -0.77 5.32
CA ARG A 6 4.10 -1.92 4.45
C ARG A 6 4.35 -1.50 3.00
N PHE A 7 3.52 -0.60 2.46
CA PHE A 7 3.71 -0.05 1.11
C PHE A 7 5.01 0.75 1.03
N TRP A 8 5.32 1.59 2.02
CA TRP A 8 6.51 2.42 2.03
C TRP A 8 7.79 1.58 2.17
N GLN A 9 7.78 0.53 2.99
CA GLN A 9 8.91 -0.40 3.07
C GLN A 9 9.16 -1.10 1.74
N TRP A 10 8.10 -1.53 1.06
CA TRP A 10 8.23 -2.15 -0.26
C TRP A 10 8.70 -1.16 -1.32
N ALA A 11 8.21 0.08 -1.31
CA ALA A 11 8.60 1.11 -2.27
C ALA A 11 10.06 1.56 -2.09
N ASN A 12 10.58 1.54 -0.87
CA ASN A 12 11.95 1.96 -0.55
C ASN A 12 12.94 0.79 -0.40
N LYS A 13 12.51 -0.45 -0.70
CA LYS A 13 13.39 -1.63 -0.57
C LYS A 13 14.54 -1.56 -1.59
N PRO A 14 15.74 -2.06 -1.24
CA PRO A 14 16.81 -2.23 -2.23
C PRO A 14 16.40 -3.25 -3.29
N LEU A 15 16.98 -3.15 -4.50
CA LEU A 15 16.59 -3.98 -5.65
C LEU A 15 16.77 -5.48 -5.39
N GLU A 16 17.77 -5.85 -4.59
CA GLU A 16 18.04 -7.23 -4.16
C GLU A 16 17.00 -7.79 -3.17
N SER A 17 16.13 -6.94 -2.63
CA SER A 17 15.13 -7.35 -1.64
C SER A 17 13.95 -8.09 -2.28
N GLN A 18 13.71 -9.30 -1.78
CA GLN A 18 12.54 -10.11 -2.11
C GLN A 18 11.26 -9.66 -1.39
N LEU A 19 11.27 -8.52 -0.68
CA LEU A 19 10.08 -7.99 0.00
C LEU A 19 8.97 -7.76 -1.02
N THR A 20 7.80 -8.34 -0.77
CA THR A 20 6.61 -8.21 -1.61
C THR A 20 5.43 -7.72 -0.76
N ILE A 21 4.43 -7.16 -1.42
CA ILE A 21 3.17 -6.72 -0.80
C ILE A 21 1.99 -7.36 -1.53
N PRO A 22 0.82 -7.49 -0.86
CA PRO A 22 -0.39 -7.95 -1.52
C PRO A 22 -0.68 -7.12 -2.77
N ALA A 23 -1.04 -7.78 -3.87
CA ALA A 23 -1.30 -7.13 -5.16
C ALA A 23 -2.44 -6.12 -5.06
N GLU A 24 -3.45 -6.41 -4.25
CA GLU A 24 -4.58 -5.50 -4.06
C GLU A 24 -4.21 -4.25 -3.26
N LEU A 25 -3.28 -4.36 -2.29
CA LEU A 25 -2.73 -3.19 -1.60
C LEU A 25 -1.96 -2.31 -2.59
N HIS A 26 -1.10 -2.92 -3.41
CA HIS A 26 -0.38 -2.19 -4.46
C HIS A 26 -1.35 -1.48 -5.40
N ARG A 27 -2.37 -2.19 -5.91
CA ARG A 27 -3.37 -1.62 -6.82
C ARG A 27 -4.12 -0.45 -6.19
N ALA A 28 -4.63 -0.61 -4.97
CA ALA A 28 -5.40 0.42 -4.30
C ALA A 28 -4.57 1.69 -4.02
N VAL A 29 -3.28 1.54 -3.72
CA VAL A 29 -2.38 2.70 -3.56
C VAL A 29 -2.03 3.36 -4.90
N MET A 30 -1.91 2.57 -5.97
CA MET A 30 -1.61 3.09 -7.30
C MET A 30 -2.77 3.88 -7.92
N GLU A 31 -4.01 3.69 -7.45
CA GLU A 31 -5.17 4.50 -7.83
C GLU A 31 -5.09 5.95 -7.32
N PHE A 32 -4.28 6.22 -6.29
CA PHE A 32 -4.03 7.58 -5.82
C PHE A 32 -3.07 8.34 -6.74
N ALA A 33 -3.25 9.66 -6.77
CA ALA A 33 -2.23 10.56 -7.29
C ALA A 33 -0.92 10.41 -6.49
N PRO A 34 0.26 10.63 -7.09
CA PRO A 34 1.54 10.43 -6.41
C PRO A 34 1.70 11.19 -5.09
N GLU A 35 1.06 12.35 -4.98
CA GLU A 35 1.07 13.20 -3.78
C GLU A 35 0.24 12.58 -2.66
N ASP A 36 -0.95 12.06 -2.98
CA ASP A 36 -1.87 11.42 -2.04
C ASP A 36 -1.35 10.06 -1.52
N ARG A 37 -0.45 9.39 -2.26
CA ARG A 37 0.20 8.15 -1.79
C ARG A 37 1.02 8.34 -0.52
N ARG A 38 1.37 9.59 -0.17
CA ARG A 38 2.09 9.95 1.05
C ARG A 38 1.15 10.11 2.25
N ASP A 39 -0.16 10.18 2.03
CA ASP A 39 -1.13 10.28 3.11
C ASP A 39 -1.37 8.91 3.75
N ARG A 40 -0.90 8.77 5.00
CA ARG A 40 -1.02 7.53 5.77
C ARG A 40 -2.47 7.12 6.00
N ALA A 41 -3.37 8.08 6.22
CA ALA A 41 -4.78 7.79 6.47
C ALA A 41 -5.48 7.32 5.20
N ALA A 42 -5.24 7.97 4.06
CA ALA A 42 -5.81 7.60 2.77
C ALA A 42 -5.37 6.19 2.34
N VAL A 43 -4.07 5.88 2.46
CA VAL A 43 -3.55 4.54 2.14
C VAL A 43 -4.13 3.46 3.05
N ASN A 44 -4.23 3.74 4.36
CA ASN A 44 -4.83 2.79 5.30
C ASN A 44 -6.33 2.59 5.04
N GLN A 45 -7.06 3.65 4.68
CA GLN A 45 -8.48 3.57 4.34
C GLN A 45 -8.70 2.79 3.04
N ALA A 46 -7.89 3.02 2.01
CA ALA A 46 -7.93 2.26 0.76
C ALA A 46 -7.67 0.77 1.01
N ALA A 47 -6.66 0.45 1.82
CA ALA A 47 -6.36 -0.93 2.19
C ALA A 47 -7.51 -1.59 2.98
N ALA A 48 -8.20 -0.85 3.86
CA ALA A 48 -9.35 -1.38 4.59
C ALA A 48 -10.51 -1.74 3.65
N ARG A 49 -10.80 -0.92 2.63
CA ARG A 49 -11.85 -1.19 1.62
C ARG A 49 -11.57 -2.46 0.82
N VAL A 50 -10.30 -2.70 0.50
CA VAL A 50 -9.86 -3.91 -0.21
C VAL A 50 -10.07 -5.17 0.63
N LEU A 51 -9.76 -5.11 1.92
CA LEU A 51 -9.92 -6.26 2.83
C LEU A 51 -11.40 -6.57 3.09
N ASP A 52 -12.24 -5.54 3.17
CA ASP A 52 -13.70 -5.67 3.30
C ASP A 52 -14.33 -6.31 2.06
N SER A 53 -13.91 -5.91 0.86
CA SER A 53 -14.40 -6.48 -0.41
C SER A 53 -14.04 -7.96 -0.61
N LYS A 54 -13.17 -8.53 0.21
CA LYS A 54 -12.78 -9.95 0.19
C LYS A 54 -13.51 -10.82 1.21
N ARG A 55 -14.36 -10.23 2.04
CA ARG A 55 -15.03 -10.90 3.15
C ARG A 55 -16.40 -11.47 2.79
#